data_AF-A0AAX3WSW0-F1
#
_entry.id   AF-A0AAX3WSW0-F1
#
_cell.length_a   1.000
_cell.length_b   1.000
_cell.length_c   1.000
_cell.angle_alpha   90.00
_cell.angle_beta   90.00
_cell.angle_gamma   90.00
#
_symmetry.space_group_name_H-M   'P 1'
#
loop_
_entity.id
_entity.type
_entity.pdbx_description
1 polymer ?
#
loop_
_entity_poly.entity_id
_entity_poly.type
_entity_poly.pdbx_seq_one_letter_code
_entity_poly.pdbx_strand_id
1 'polypeptide(L)' 'MGNLIRSNSINEVFQANKYGIGYNWYIYPQNMYMEGGLPGFTSTMVLNSDKSFGLVLLSNSKQDITFHSGFNLFDDLSN' A
#
# COMPACT_ATOMS: atom_id res chain seq x y z
N MET A 1 -18.38 19.86 1.51
CA MET A 1 -17.77 18.58 1.07
C MET A 1 -17.68 17.69 2.31
N GLY A 2 -18.51 16.66 2.40
CA GLY A 2 -18.52 15.77 3.57
C GLY A 2 -17.38 14.75 3.45
N ASN A 3 -16.58 14.61 4.50
CA ASN A 3 -15.65 13.50 4.60
C ASN A 3 -16.48 12.20 4.62
N LEU A 4 -16.29 11.35 3.60
CA LEU A 4 -16.96 10.06 3.47
C LEU A 4 -16.66 9.12 4.66
N ILE A 5 -15.60 9.43 5.43
CA ILE A 5 -15.08 8.61 6.52
C ILE A 5 -14.66 9.55 7.67
N ARG A 6 -14.98 9.19 8.93
CA ARG A 6 -14.50 9.92 10.12
C ARG A 6 -12.99 9.70 10.28
N SER A 7 -12.26 10.69 10.78
CA SER A 7 -10.81 10.58 11.00
C SER A 7 -10.40 9.35 11.82
N ASN A 8 -11.18 8.95 12.81
CA ASN A 8 -10.87 7.77 13.63
C ASN A 8 -10.94 6.47 12.80
N SER A 9 -11.86 6.41 11.83
CA SER A 9 -12.03 5.25 10.97
C SER A 9 -10.88 5.08 9.97
N ILE A 10 -10.11 6.13 9.64
CA ILE A 10 -8.91 5.95 8.80
C ILE A 10 -7.80 5.23 9.58
N ASN A 11 -7.70 5.46 10.89
CA ASN A 11 -6.69 4.79 11.70
C ASN A 11 -7.01 3.31 11.88
N GLU A 12 -8.29 2.98 11.98
CA GLU A 12 -8.76 1.59 12.02
C GLU A 12 -8.40 0.83 10.73
N VAL A 13 -8.51 1.46 9.56
CA VAL A 13 -8.13 0.85 8.26
C VAL A 13 -6.68 0.35 8.27
N PHE A 14 -5.78 1.13 8.88
CA PHE A 14 -4.35 0.84 8.97
C PHE A 14 -3.94 0.23 10.33
N GLN A 15 -4.89 -0.32 11.09
CA GLN A 15 -4.55 -1.03 12.31
C GLN A 15 -4.18 -2.49 11.97
N ALA A 16 -2.89 -2.80 12.03
CA ALA A 16 -2.40 -4.14 11.76
C ALA A 16 -2.84 -5.15 12.83
N ASN A 17 -3.31 -6.32 12.39
CA ASN A 17 -3.41 -7.50 13.24
C ASN A 17 -2.02 -8.14 13.48
N LYS A 18 -1.97 -9.24 14.23
CA LYS A 18 -0.73 -9.98 14.53
C LYS A 18 0.06 -10.49 13.31
N TYR A 19 -0.51 -10.44 12.11
CA TYR A 19 0.11 -10.85 10.85
C TYR A 19 0.54 -9.68 9.97
N GLY A 20 0.43 -8.43 10.46
CA GLY A 20 0.75 -7.25 9.65
C GLY A 20 -0.33 -6.91 8.63
N ILE A 21 -1.59 -7.31 8.86
CA ILE A 21 -2.70 -7.08 7.93
C ILE A 21 -3.75 -6.17 8.59
N GLY A 22 -4.09 -5.05 7.94
CA GLY A 22 -5.19 -4.16 8.28
C GLY A 22 -6.46 -4.48 7.48
N TYR A 23 -7.34 -3.50 7.26
CA TYR A 23 -8.52 -3.68 6.42
C TYR A 23 -8.15 -3.67 4.93
N ASN A 24 -7.75 -4.83 4.41
CA ASN A 24 -7.30 -5.03 3.03
C ASN A 24 -5.96 -4.35 2.68
N TRP A 25 -5.19 -4.01 3.69
CA TRP A 25 -3.84 -3.44 3.58
C TRP A 25 -2.83 -4.38 4.21
N TYR A 26 -1.69 -4.54 3.56
CA TYR A 26 -0.48 -5.07 4.18
C TYR A 26 0.28 -3.92 4.83
N ILE A 27 0.73 -4.12 6.06
CA ILE A 27 1.28 -3.08 6.93
C ILE A 27 2.62 -3.54 7.47
N TYR A 28 3.66 -2.85 7.06
CA TYR A 28 5.05 -3.05 7.46
C TYR A 28 5.58 -1.80 8.17
N PRO A 29 6.71 -1.89 8.91
CA PRO A 29 7.24 -0.74 9.65
C PRO A 29 7.53 0.49 8.77
N GLN A 30 7.99 0.28 7.53
CA GLN A 30 8.39 1.36 6.62
C GLN A 30 7.31 1.73 5.59
N ASN A 31 6.39 0.83 5.30
CA ASN A 31 5.38 1.06 4.28
C ASN A 31 4.09 0.28 4.54
N MET A 32 3.03 0.70 3.85
CA MET A 32 1.77 -0.02 3.79
C MET A 32 1.36 -0.12 2.33
N TYR A 33 0.82 -1.25 1.90
CA TYR A 33 0.38 -1.38 0.53
C TYR A 33 -0.90 -2.20 0.37
N MET A 34 -1.59 -1.95 -0.73
CA MET A 34 -2.75 -2.71 -1.18
C MET A 34 -2.53 -3.08 -2.64
N GLU A 35 -2.87 -4.32 -2.96
CA GLU A 35 -2.85 -4.84 -4.32
C GLU A 35 -4.27 -4.96 -4.85
N GLY A 36 -4.41 -4.80 -6.16
CA GLY A 36 -5.64 -4.99 -6.89
C GLY A 36 -5.33 -5.43 -8.32
N GLY A 37 -6.31 -6.01 -8.98
CA GLY A 37 -6.13 -6.42 -10.36
C GLY A 37 -7.41 -6.94 -11.00
N LEU A 38 -7.43 -6.86 -12.33
CA LEU A 38 -8.40 -7.49 -13.21
C LEU A 38 -7.62 -8.33 -14.24
N PRO A 39 -8.23 -9.29 -14.94
CA PRO A 39 -7.53 -10.01 -16.00
C PRO A 39 -6.89 -9.05 -17.02
N GLY A 40 -5.56 -9.09 -17.12
CA GLY A 40 -4.78 -8.20 -18.00
C GLY A 40 -4.35 -6.87 -17.38
N PHE A 41 -4.74 -6.58 -16.13
CA PHE A 41 -4.38 -5.34 -15.43
C PHE A 41 -3.99 -5.61 -13.97
N THR A 42 -2.93 -4.96 -13.52
CA THR A 42 -2.50 -5.00 -12.12
C THR A 42 -2.35 -3.58 -11.59
N SER A 43 -2.65 -3.42 -10.30
CA SER A 43 -2.54 -2.16 -9.59
C SER A 43 -1.97 -2.37 -8.20
N THR A 44 -1.02 -1.54 -7.80
CA THR A 44 -0.46 -1.54 -6.44
C THR A 44 -0.43 -0.12 -5.93
N MET A 45 -0.98 0.09 -4.74
CA MET A 45 -0.87 1.37 -4.01
C MET A 45 0.07 1.16 -2.84
N VAL A 46 1.10 1.98 -2.73
CA VAL A 46 2.08 1.97 -1.63
C VAL A 46 2.04 3.32 -0.92
N LEU A 47 2.04 3.30 0.40
CA LEU A 47 2.10 4.46 1.28
C LEU A 47 3.32 4.33 2.19
N ASN A 48 3.98 5.44 2.51
CA ASN A 48 4.89 5.51 3.66
C ASN A 48 4.07 5.22 4.94
N SER A 49 4.69 4.62 5.96
CA SER A 49 4.03 4.28 7.24
C SER A 49 3.46 5.50 7.96
N ASP A 50 4.05 6.69 7.77
CA ASP A 50 3.52 7.97 8.28
C ASP A 50 2.45 8.61 7.36
N LYS A 51 2.18 8.01 6.21
CA LYS A 51 1.21 8.46 5.17
C LYS A 51 1.55 9.83 4.58
N SER A 52 2.78 10.32 4.74
CA SER A 52 3.25 11.59 4.16
C SER A 52 3.41 11.52 2.64
N PHE A 53 3.68 10.32 2.13
CA PHE A 53 3.91 10.04 0.72
C PHE A 53 3.20 8.76 0.28
N GLY A 54 2.77 8.73 -0.98
CA GLY A 54 2.14 7.57 -1.59
C GLY A 54 2.41 7.49 -3.09
N LEU A 55 2.41 6.27 -3.61
CA LEU A 55 2.65 5.94 -5.00
C LEU A 55 1.61 4.92 -5.47
N VAL A 56 1.13 5.08 -6.70
CA VAL A 56 0.22 4.14 -7.35
C VAL A 56 0.87 3.64 -8.63
N LEU A 57 0.97 2.32 -8.76
CA LEU A 57 1.51 1.63 -9.92
C LEU A 57 0.37 0.95 -10.65
N LEU A 58 0.31 1.16 -11.96
CA LEU A 58 -0.67 0.56 -12.85
C LEU A 58 0.06 -0.10 -14.02
N SER A 59 -0.29 -1.35 -14.29
CA SER A 59 0.24 -2.09 -15.44
C SER A 59 -0.92 -2.71 -16.23
N ASN A 60 -0.78 -2.70 -17.55
CA ASN A 60 -1.65 -3.40 -18.49
C ASN A 60 -1.11 -4.80 -18.84
N SER A 61 -0.37 -5.40 -17.91
CA SER A 61 0.11 -6.77 -18.02
C SER A 61 -0.06 -7.48 -16.69
N LYS A 62 -0.20 -8.80 -16.73
CA LYS A 62 -0.23 -9.68 -15.55
C LYS A 62 1.12 -9.73 -14.80
N GLN A 63 2.08 -8.87 -15.13
CA GLN A 63 3.31 -8.77 -14.35
C GLN A 63 2.95 -8.49 -12.90
N ASP A 64 3.54 -9.31 -12.04
CA ASP A 64 3.66 -9.10 -10.61
C ASP A 64 4.42 -7.78 -10.42
N ILE A 65 3.70 -6.65 -10.52
CA ILE A 65 4.33 -5.35 -10.31
C ILE A 65 4.93 -5.37 -8.90
N THR A 66 4.26 -5.99 -7.93
CA THR A 66 4.67 -5.98 -6.53
C THR A 66 5.97 -6.73 -6.25
N PHE A 67 6.23 -7.87 -6.91
CA PHE A 67 7.46 -8.65 -6.67
C PHE A 67 8.74 -7.91 -7.11
N HIS A 68 8.61 -6.91 -7.99
CA HIS A 68 9.74 -6.10 -8.47
C HIS A 68 9.64 -4.61 -8.13
N SER A 69 8.51 -4.11 -7.63
CA SER A 69 8.32 -2.67 -7.32
C SER A 69 8.07 -2.36 -5.85
N GLY A 70 7.63 -3.34 -5.04
CA GLY A 70 7.39 -3.13 -3.61
C GLY A 70 8.65 -2.95 -2.77
N PHE A 71 9.83 -3.28 -3.31
CA PHE A 71 11.05 -3.47 -2.51
C PHE A 71 12.13 -2.40 -2.62
N ASN A 72 12.13 -1.51 -3.63
CA ASN A 72 13.30 -0.64 -3.86
C ASN A 72 13.12 0.85 -3.50
N LEU A 73 11.99 1.27 -2.93
CA LEU A 73 11.84 2.67 -2.50
C LEU A 73 12.56 3.00 -1.18
N PHE A 74 12.85 2.00 -0.35
CA PHE A 74 13.47 2.17 0.96
C PHE A 74 14.84 1.48 1.09
N ASP A 75 15.25 0.69 0.09
CA ASP A 75 16.54 0.00 0.07
C ASP A 75 17.72 0.95 -0.25
N ASP A 76 17.44 2.14 -0.77
CA ASP A 76 18.46 3.15 -1.15
C ASP A 76 18.66 4.25 -0.09
N LEU A 77 18.26 4.00 1.16
CA LEU A 77 18.46 4.91 2.32
C LEU A 77 19.33 4.33 3.44
N SER A 78 19.96 3.17 3.23
CA SER A 78 21.02 2.67 4.11
C SER A 78 22.40 2.91 3.49
N ASN A 79 22.89 4.15 3.62
CA ASN A 79 24.33 4.46 3.62
C ASN A 79 24.74 4.83 5.04
#